data_AF-A0A401U741-F1
#
_entry.id   AF-A0A401U741-F1
#
_cell.length_a   1.000
_cell.length_b   1.000
_cell.length_c   1.000
_cell.angle_alpha   90.00
_cell.angle_beta   90.00
_cell.angle_gamma   90.00
#
_symmetry.space_group_name_H-M   'P 1'
#
loop_
_entity.id
_entity.type
_entity.pdbx_description
1 polymer ?
#
loop_
_entity_poly.entity_id
_entity_poly.type
_entity_poly.pdbx_seq_one_letter_code
_entity_poly.pdbx_strand_id
1 'polypeptide(L)'
;MIHREGRTLLFVLLIILVAIIYSFDYFLPSQNIIRNVVIGVGLVFFLIVLQFFRNPSRNTAKNPKHIIAPADGKVVVIEEAEEPEYFKGKRKQISIFMSPFNVHVNRMPAAGSISYFKYHPGKYLVAWHPKSSTENERTTVVVKTQAGTEVLFRQIAGALARRIKWYVKEGDKLDQGQEFGFIKFGSRVDIYLPLDVKVNVNINDVTTGGETVIAELV
;
A
#
# COMPACT_ATOMS: atom_id res chain seq x y z
N MET A 1 -2.27 -12.42 10.15
CA MET A 1 -3.06 -11.57 11.07
C MET A 1 -3.94 -10.63 10.26
N ILE A 2 -4.96 -10.01 10.85
CA ILE A 2 -5.81 -9.00 10.17
C ILE A 2 -5.37 -7.59 10.57
N HIS A 3 -5.22 -6.73 9.56
CA HIS A 3 -4.81 -5.33 9.72
C HIS A 3 -5.87 -4.50 10.45
N ARG A 4 -5.44 -3.49 11.23
CA ARG A 4 -6.34 -2.63 12.03
C ARG A 4 -7.39 -1.91 11.18
N GLU A 5 -7.05 -1.53 9.95
CA GLU A 5 -7.97 -0.86 9.02
C GLU A 5 -9.13 -1.73 8.54
N GLY A 6 -9.04 -3.05 8.72
CA GLY A 6 -10.05 -4.02 8.32
C GLY A 6 -10.93 -4.53 9.45
N ARG A 7 -10.48 -4.45 10.71
CA ARG A 7 -11.12 -5.15 11.85
C ARG A 7 -12.58 -4.74 12.03
N THR A 8 -12.86 -3.43 12.10
CA THR A 8 -14.23 -2.93 12.28
C THR A 8 -15.12 -3.28 11.08
N LEU A 9 -14.60 -3.13 9.86
CA LEU A 9 -15.36 -3.43 8.65
C LEU A 9 -15.73 -4.92 8.58
N LEU A 10 -14.76 -5.81 8.84
CA LEU A 10 -14.98 -7.25 8.86
C LEU A 10 -15.98 -7.66 9.94
N PHE A 11 -15.89 -7.06 11.13
CA PHE A 11 -16.85 -7.32 12.21
C PHE A 11 -18.28 -6.92 11.82
N VAL A 12 -18.45 -5.72 11.23
CA VAL A 12 -19.76 -5.26 10.74
C VAL A 12 -20.29 -6.15 9.62
N LEU A 13 -19.45 -6.54 8.67
CA LEU A 13 -19.84 -7.46 7.58
C LEU A 13 -20.28 -8.82 8.12
N LEU A 14 -19.64 -9.34 9.17
CA LEU A 14 -20.05 -10.58 9.81
C LEU A 14 -21.44 -10.44 10.46
N ILE A 15 -21.70 -9.36 11.18
CA ILE A 15 -23.02 -9.09 11.77
C ILE A 15 -24.10 -9.01 10.68
N ILE A 16 -23.83 -8.27 9.60
CA ILE A 16 -24.76 -8.14 8.47
C ILE A 16 -25.04 -9.51 7.85
N LEU A 17 -24.01 -10.33 7.64
CA LEU A 17 -24.18 -11.68 7.08
C LEU A 17 -25.06 -12.54 7.98
N VAL A 18 -24.84 -12.53 9.30
CA VAL A 18 -25.67 -13.26 10.26
C VAL A 18 -27.11 -12.74 10.27
N ALA A 19 -27.31 -11.42 10.24
CA ALA A 19 -28.63 -10.81 10.20
C ALA A 19 -29.41 -11.17 8.92
N ILE A 20 -28.73 -11.22 7.76
CA ILE A 20 -29.32 -11.65 6.48
C ILE A 20 -29.77 -13.10 6.57
N ILE A 21 -28.93 -13.99 7.12
CA ILE A 21 -29.26 -15.41 7.28
C ILE A 21 -30.47 -15.57 8.20
N TYR A 22 -30.46 -14.93 9.36
CA TYR A 22 -31.58 -14.99 10.31
C TYR A 22 -32.88 -14.44 9.72
N SER A 23 -32.81 -13.32 9.00
CA SER A 23 -33.97 -12.74 8.30
C SER A 23 -34.51 -13.71 7.25
N PHE A 24 -33.63 -14.39 6.52
CA PHE A 24 -34.03 -15.37 5.51
C PHE A 24 -34.76 -16.56 6.14
N ASP A 25 -34.24 -17.08 7.26
CA ASP A 25 -34.88 -18.19 7.99
C ASP A 25 -36.24 -17.80 8.59
N TYR A 26 -36.41 -16.54 9.01
CA TYR A 26 -37.68 -16.05 9.56
C TYR A 26 -38.75 -15.80 8.47
N PHE A 27 -38.40 -15.13 7.38
CA PHE A 27 -39.36 -14.69 6.36
C PHE A 27 -39.57 -15.72 5.22
N LEU A 28 -38.57 -16.53 4.91
CA LEU A 28 -38.57 -17.45 3.76
C LEU A 28 -38.12 -18.89 4.13
N PRO A 29 -38.71 -19.53 5.16
CA PRO A 29 -38.20 -20.77 5.74
C PRO A 29 -38.18 -21.97 4.77
N SER A 30 -39.03 -21.97 3.74
CA SER A 30 -39.12 -23.06 2.76
C SER A 30 -38.09 -22.96 1.62
N GLN A 31 -37.43 -21.79 1.45
CA GLN A 31 -36.60 -21.49 0.28
C GLN A 31 -35.12 -21.87 0.48
N ASN A 32 -34.86 -23.14 0.82
CA ASN A 32 -33.53 -23.63 1.20
C ASN A 32 -32.44 -23.41 0.14
N ILE A 33 -32.76 -23.52 -1.15
CA ILE A 33 -31.79 -23.33 -2.24
C ILE A 33 -31.31 -21.88 -2.28
N ILE A 34 -32.24 -20.93 -2.24
CA ILE A 34 -31.95 -19.50 -2.29
C ILE A 34 -31.13 -19.11 -1.05
N ARG A 35 -31.48 -19.61 0.14
CA ARG A 35 -30.71 -19.40 1.36
C ARG A 35 -29.24 -19.81 1.19
N ASN A 36 -29.01 -21.02 0.69
CA ASN A 36 -27.66 -21.56 0.53
C ASN A 36 -26.84 -20.77 -0.49
N VAL A 37 -27.48 -20.27 -1.56
CA VAL A 37 -26.83 -19.38 -2.54
C VAL A 37 -26.45 -18.05 -1.89
N VAL A 38 -27.35 -17.43 -1.12
CA VAL A 38 -27.07 -16.17 -0.40
C VAL A 38 -25.91 -16.35 0.59
N ILE A 39 -25.91 -17.45 1.35
CA ILE A 39 -24.81 -17.80 2.26
C ILE A 39 -23.51 -17.97 1.48
N GLY A 40 -23.52 -18.75 0.40
CA GLY A 40 -22.33 -19.00 -0.41
C GLY A 40 -21.73 -17.72 -0.97
N VAL A 41 -22.55 -16.86 -1.59
CA VAL A 41 -22.11 -15.57 -2.12
C VAL A 41 -21.61 -14.64 -1.01
N GLY A 42 -22.33 -14.57 0.12
CA GLY A 42 -21.94 -13.77 1.28
C GLY A 42 -20.62 -14.20 1.89
N LEU A 43 -20.38 -15.50 1.99
CA LEU A 43 -19.11 -16.07 2.46
C LEU A 43 -17.96 -15.77 1.50
N VAL A 44 -18.16 -15.98 0.19
CA VAL A 44 -17.14 -15.65 -0.82
C VAL A 44 -16.79 -14.16 -0.76
N PHE A 45 -17.78 -13.28 -0.69
CA PHE A 45 -17.57 -11.84 -0.55
C PHE A 45 -16.80 -11.51 0.74
N PHE A 46 -17.19 -12.09 1.88
CA PHE A 46 -16.50 -11.90 3.15
C PHE A 46 -15.04 -12.33 3.07
N LEU A 47 -14.75 -13.49 2.45
CA LEU A 47 -13.38 -14.00 2.28
C LEU A 47 -12.53 -13.09 1.38
N ILE A 48 -13.11 -12.50 0.33
CA ILE A 48 -12.40 -11.51 -0.51
C ILE A 48 -12.01 -10.29 0.32
N VAL A 49 -12.92 -9.76 1.13
CA VAL A 49 -12.63 -8.60 2.00
C VAL A 49 -11.60 -8.98 3.07
N LEU A 50 -11.72 -10.16 3.66
CA LEU A 50 -10.77 -10.70 4.63
C LEU A 50 -9.36 -10.78 4.03
N GLN A 51 -9.24 -11.33 2.82
CA GLN A 51 -8.00 -11.48 2.08
C GLN A 51 -7.34 -10.14 1.78
N PHE A 52 -8.12 -9.10 1.51
CA PHE A 52 -7.65 -7.74 1.27
C PHE A 52 -7.01 -7.12 2.52
N PHE A 53 -7.61 -7.32 3.70
CA PHE A 53 -7.12 -6.75 4.97
C PHE A 53 -6.09 -7.63 5.70
N ARG A 54 -5.56 -8.67 5.05
CA ARG A 54 -4.52 -9.50 5.65
C ARG A 54 -3.23 -8.69 5.89
N ASN A 55 -2.59 -8.95 7.02
CA ASN A 55 -1.26 -8.46 7.37
C ASN A 55 -0.42 -9.68 7.82
N PRO A 56 0.31 -10.35 6.92
CA PRO A 56 1.25 -11.39 7.30
C PRO A 56 2.42 -10.79 8.09
N SER A 57 3.00 -11.58 8.99
CA SER A 57 4.28 -11.22 9.62
C SER A 57 5.37 -11.13 8.55
N ARG A 58 6.25 -10.15 8.68
CA ARG A 58 7.38 -9.92 7.77
C ARG A 58 8.69 -10.11 8.51
N ASN A 59 9.69 -10.64 7.83
CA ASN A 59 11.06 -10.70 8.35
C ASN A 59 11.95 -9.73 7.59
N THR A 60 11.99 -8.48 8.05
CA THR A 60 12.80 -7.44 7.43
C THR A 60 14.27 -7.60 7.83
N ALA A 61 15.13 -7.95 6.88
CA ALA A 61 16.57 -7.90 7.05
C ALA A 61 17.05 -6.43 7.01
N LYS A 62 17.18 -5.82 8.20
CA LYS A 62 17.56 -4.41 8.34
C LYS A 62 18.97 -4.17 7.81
N ASN A 63 19.13 -3.24 6.87
CA ASN A 63 20.42 -2.79 6.38
C ASN A 63 20.36 -1.30 6.00
N PRO A 64 21.17 -0.42 6.63
CA PRO A 64 21.17 1.02 6.35
C PRO A 64 21.48 1.41 4.91
N LYS A 65 22.16 0.54 4.14
CA LYS A 65 22.46 0.78 2.73
C LYS A 65 21.36 0.28 1.80
N HIS A 66 20.45 -0.56 2.27
CA HIS A 66 19.40 -1.12 1.41
C HIS A 66 18.18 -0.22 1.42
N ILE A 67 17.56 -0.09 0.25
CA ILE A 67 16.20 0.40 0.09
C ILE A 67 15.33 -0.82 -0.19
N ILE A 68 14.36 -1.07 0.68
CA ILE A 68 13.42 -2.19 0.51
C ILE A 68 12.11 -1.73 -0.10
N ALA A 69 11.42 -2.65 -0.77
CA ALA A 69 10.11 -2.42 -1.34
C ALA A 69 9.13 -1.97 -0.24
N PRO A 70 8.49 -0.80 -0.39
CA PRO A 70 7.50 -0.33 0.59
C PRO A 70 6.16 -1.07 0.48
N ALA A 71 5.96 -1.91 -0.54
CA ALA A 71 4.69 -2.57 -0.81
C ALA A 71 4.84 -3.93 -1.48
N ASP A 72 3.88 -4.81 -1.25
CA ASP A 72 3.68 -6.01 -2.08
C ASP A 72 3.15 -5.59 -3.44
N GLY A 73 3.70 -6.13 -4.52
CA GLY A 73 3.26 -5.74 -5.84
C GLY A 73 4.19 -6.16 -6.96
N LYS A 74 4.15 -5.38 -8.03
CA LYS A 74 4.96 -5.58 -9.23
C LYS A 74 5.65 -4.27 -9.61
N VAL A 75 6.93 -4.33 -9.93
CA VAL A 75 7.67 -3.16 -10.42
C VAL A 75 7.16 -2.79 -11.81
N VAL A 76 6.69 -1.56 -11.96
CA VAL A 76 6.07 -1.07 -13.22
C VAL A 76 6.81 0.10 -13.85
N VAL A 77 7.69 0.79 -13.10
CA VAL A 77 8.51 1.89 -13.60
C VAL A 77 9.88 1.84 -12.94
N ILE A 78 10.93 2.04 -13.74
CA ILE A 78 12.32 2.29 -13.35
C ILE A 78 12.83 3.32 -14.36
N GLU A 79 12.99 4.57 -13.95
CA GLU A 79 13.44 5.64 -14.84
C GLU A 79 14.12 6.77 -14.07
N GLU A 80 14.76 7.69 -14.78
CA GLU A 80 15.13 9.00 -14.24
C GLU A 80 13.97 9.98 -14.49
N ALA A 81 13.36 10.47 -13.42
CA ALA A 81 12.23 11.38 -13.48
C ALA A 81 12.52 12.64 -12.66
N GLU A 82 11.97 13.76 -13.12
CA GLU A 82 11.95 15.01 -12.36
C GLU A 82 10.98 14.86 -11.17
N GLU A 83 11.45 15.09 -9.95
CA GLU A 83 10.59 15.12 -8.75
C GLU A 83 10.27 16.60 -8.43
N PRO A 84 9.04 17.09 -8.70
CA PRO A 84 8.76 18.53 -8.73
C PRO A 84 8.40 19.15 -7.37
N GLU A 85 8.20 18.36 -6.31
CA GLU A 85 7.62 18.86 -5.06
C GLU A 85 8.68 19.21 -4.01
N TYR A 86 9.48 18.22 -3.63
CA TYR A 86 10.44 18.33 -2.54
C TYR A 86 11.85 18.58 -3.08
N PHE A 87 12.32 17.70 -3.96
CA PHE A 87 13.67 17.76 -4.50
C PHE A 87 13.82 18.78 -5.63
N LYS A 88 12.76 19.02 -6.42
CA LYS A 88 12.76 19.91 -7.60
C LYS A 88 13.95 19.62 -8.52
N GLY A 89 14.15 18.33 -8.80
CA GLY A 89 15.28 17.84 -9.57
C GLY A 89 15.13 16.38 -9.97
N LYS A 90 16.02 15.94 -10.87
CA LYS A 90 16.10 14.55 -11.35
C LYS A 90 16.41 13.57 -10.22
N ARG A 91 15.64 12.50 -10.17
CA ARG A 91 15.77 11.38 -9.25
C ARG A 91 15.56 10.07 -9.97
N LYS A 92 16.11 9.00 -9.41
CA LYS A 92 15.78 7.66 -9.87
C LYS A 92 14.43 7.26 -9.28
N GLN A 93 13.45 7.03 -10.14
CA GLN A 93 12.11 6.63 -9.76
C GLN A 93 11.96 5.12 -9.91
N ILE A 94 11.51 4.45 -8.85
CA ILE A 94 11.04 3.07 -8.88
C ILE A 94 9.57 3.08 -8.46
N SER A 95 8.70 2.42 -9.22
CA SER A 95 7.27 2.38 -8.88
C SER A 95 6.75 0.97 -8.79
N ILE A 96 6.00 0.71 -7.72
CA ILE A 96 5.42 -0.60 -7.41
C ILE A 96 3.90 -0.49 -7.49
N PHE A 97 3.30 -1.26 -8.40
CA PHE A 97 1.85 -1.39 -8.51
C PHE A 97 1.35 -2.53 -7.62
N MET A 98 0.28 -2.26 -6.87
CA MET A 98 -0.37 -3.18 -5.96
C MET A 98 -1.71 -3.60 -6.55
N SER A 99 -1.83 -4.87 -6.93
CA SER A 99 -3.10 -5.45 -7.35
C SER A 99 -4.03 -5.65 -6.15
N PRO A 100 -5.36 -5.77 -6.33
CA PRO A 100 -6.31 -6.06 -5.24
C PRO A 100 -5.98 -7.30 -4.41
N PHE A 101 -5.20 -8.25 -4.96
CA PHE A 101 -4.81 -9.47 -4.27
C PHE A 101 -3.54 -9.31 -3.41
N ASN A 102 -2.79 -8.21 -3.55
CA ASN A 102 -1.59 -7.95 -2.75
C ASN A 102 -1.93 -7.50 -1.31
N VAL A 103 -0.94 -7.56 -0.43
CA VAL A 103 -1.05 -6.96 0.90
C VAL A 103 -0.92 -5.45 0.77
N HIS A 104 -1.91 -4.72 1.28
CA HIS A 104 -2.03 -3.26 1.09
C HIS A 104 -1.39 -2.41 2.20
N VAL A 105 -0.65 -3.07 3.10
CA VAL A 105 0.11 -2.42 4.17
C VAL A 105 1.42 -1.88 3.60
N ASN A 106 1.70 -0.59 3.79
CA ASN A 106 2.91 0.05 3.30
C ASN A 106 3.96 0.20 4.40
N ARG A 107 5.22 -0.09 4.05
CA ARG A 107 6.35 -0.20 4.96
C ARG A 107 7.48 0.76 4.62
N MET A 108 8.18 1.19 5.65
CA MET A 108 9.31 2.12 5.54
C MET A 108 10.41 1.50 4.68
N PRO A 109 10.77 2.13 3.54
CA PRO A 109 11.79 1.60 2.63
C PRO A 109 13.21 1.72 3.22
N ALA A 110 13.41 2.69 4.13
CA ALA A 110 14.66 2.90 4.85
C ALA A 110 14.37 3.35 6.29
N ALA A 111 15.31 3.11 7.20
CA ALA A 111 15.26 3.63 8.56
C ALA A 111 15.68 5.09 8.59
N GLY A 112 15.05 5.90 9.44
CA GLY A 112 15.45 7.29 9.61
C GLY A 112 14.37 8.17 10.24
N SER A 113 14.60 9.48 10.18
CA SER A 113 13.63 10.49 10.61
C SER A 113 12.85 11.02 9.43
N ILE A 114 11.54 11.17 9.57
CA ILE A 114 10.70 11.82 8.56
C ILE A 114 11.05 13.31 8.50
N SER A 115 11.73 13.73 7.44
CA SER A 115 12.14 15.14 7.22
C SER A 115 11.06 15.97 6.54
N TYR A 116 10.11 15.32 5.87
CA TYR A 116 9.00 15.99 5.19
C TYR A 116 7.77 15.09 5.11
N PHE A 117 6.60 15.66 5.33
CA PHE A 117 5.32 15.00 5.10
C PHE A 117 4.29 15.97 4.54
N LYS A 118 3.62 15.56 3.44
CA LYS A 118 2.47 16.30 2.91
C LYS A 118 1.41 15.37 2.35
N TYR A 119 0.16 15.65 2.70
CA TYR A 119 -1.01 15.02 2.10
C TYR A 119 -1.59 15.91 1.01
N HIS A 120 -1.98 15.30 -0.11
CA HIS A 120 -2.60 15.97 -1.24
C HIS A 120 -3.95 15.31 -1.55
N PRO A 121 -5.08 16.04 -1.40
CA PRO A 121 -6.33 15.57 -1.95
C PRO A 121 -6.25 15.59 -3.48
N GLY A 122 -6.92 14.66 -4.14
CA GLY A 122 -6.88 14.59 -5.59
C GLY A 122 -8.05 13.83 -6.21
N LYS A 123 -7.93 13.59 -7.50
CA LYS A 123 -8.86 12.82 -8.34
C LYS A 123 -8.67 11.31 -8.12
N TYR A 124 -9.46 10.54 -8.85
CA TYR A 124 -9.47 9.07 -8.79
C TYR A 124 -9.22 8.50 -10.18
N LEU A 125 -8.11 8.86 -10.81
CA LEU A 125 -7.65 8.22 -12.05
C LEU A 125 -7.14 6.81 -11.75
N VAL A 126 -7.16 5.93 -12.74
CA VAL A 126 -6.59 4.57 -12.59
C VAL A 126 -5.09 4.66 -12.30
N ALA A 127 -4.58 3.83 -11.37
CA ALA A 127 -3.22 3.96 -10.82
C ALA A 127 -2.09 3.70 -11.83
N TRP A 128 -2.40 3.13 -13.00
CA TRP A 128 -1.46 2.96 -14.10
C TRP A 128 -1.43 4.15 -15.06
N HIS A 129 -2.33 5.14 -14.89
CA HIS A 129 -2.33 6.32 -15.74
C HIS A 129 -1.12 7.22 -15.41
N PRO A 130 -0.37 7.75 -16.39
CA PRO A 130 0.81 8.57 -16.13
C PRO A 130 0.55 9.79 -15.23
N LYS A 131 -0.63 10.41 -15.37
CA LYS A 131 -1.04 11.55 -14.53
C LYS A 131 -1.52 11.18 -13.12
N SER A 132 -1.65 9.89 -12.80
CA SER A 132 -2.10 9.47 -11.47
C SER A 132 -1.15 9.93 -10.37
N SER A 133 0.16 9.90 -10.64
CA SER A 133 1.15 10.33 -9.66
C SER A 133 1.02 11.81 -9.26
N THR A 134 0.40 12.68 -10.08
CA THR A 134 0.23 14.12 -9.79
C THR A 134 -1.21 14.53 -9.48
N GLU A 135 -2.19 13.93 -10.13
CA GLU A 135 -3.59 14.36 -10.00
C GLU A 135 -4.38 13.56 -8.96
N ASN A 136 -3.93 12.36 -8.56
CA ASN A 136 -4.69 11.55 -7.60
C ASN A 136 -4.41 11.95 -6.15
N GLU A 137 -5.30 11.49 -5.26
CA GLU A 137 -5.04 11.48 -3.82
C GLU A 137 -3.69 10.78 -3.57
N ARG A 138 -2.77 11.50 -2.92
CA ARG A 138 -1.42 11.00 -2.63
C ARG A 138 -0.86 11.54 -1.32
N THR A 139 0.08 10.81 -0.75
CA THR A 139 1.00 11.33 0.27
C THR A 139 2.38 11.53 -0.35
N THR A 140 3.13 12.49 0.18
CA THR A 140 4.56 12.66 -0.06
C THR A 140 5.26 12.56 1.27
N VAL A 141 6.16 11.58 1.41
CA VAL A 141 6.92 11.34 2.63
C VAL A 141 8.39 11.30 2.27
N VAL A 142 9.23 12.00 3.03
CA VAL A 142 10.69 11.94 2.90
C VAL A 142 11.27 11.43 4.20
N VAL A 143 12.06 10.36 4.11
CA VAL A 143 12.87 9.88 5.22
C VAL A 143 14.32 10.29 5.00
N LYS A 144 14.90 10.93 6.01
CA LYS A 144 16.33 11.19 6.09
C LYS A 144 16.99 10.06 6.87
N THR A 145 17.81 9.28 6.18
CA THR A 145 18.59 8.20 6.78
C THR A 145 19.66 8.76 7.72
N GLN A 146 20.24 7.89 8.56
CA GLN A 146 21.34 8.28 9.45
C GLN A 146 22.57 8.78 8.68
N ALA A 147 22.81 8.27 7.46
CA ALA A 147 23.87 8.73 6.58
C ALA A 147 23.59 10.09 5.92
N GLY A 148 22.40 10.68 6.16
CA GLY A 148 21.99 11.97 5.60
C GLY A 148 21.29 11.87 4.25
N THR A 149 21.30 10.69 3.61
CA THR A 149 20.59 10.45 2.35
C THR A 149 19.09 10.56 2.56
N GLU A 150 18.42 11.29 1.67
CA GLU A 150 16.97 11.45 1.66
C GLU A 150 16.32 10.53 0.63
N VAL A 151 15.30 9.81 1.07
CA VAL A 151 14.50 8.89 0.25
C VAL A 151 13.06 9.36 0.32
N LEU A 152 12.49 9.70 -0.84
CA LEU A 152 11.09 10.11 -0.94
C LEU A 152 10.26 8.92 -1.40
N PHE A 153 9.09 8.73 -0.80
CA PHE A 153 8.11 7.76 -1.23
C PHE A 153 6.69 8.32 -1.15
N ARG A 154 5.85 7.93 -2.13
CA ARG A 154 4.47 8.40 -2.27
C ARG A 154 3.51 7.24 -2.27
N GLN A 155 2.50 7.29 -1.41
CA GLN A 155 1.31 6.47 -1.58
C GLN A 155 0.41 7.16 -2.60
N ILE A 156 -0.05 6.43 -3.63
CA ILE A 156 -0.93 6.98 -4.67
C ILE A 156 -2.17 6.08 -4.74
N ALA A 157 -3.33 6.68 -4.46
CA ALA A 157 -4.61 6.00 -4.59
C ALA A 157 -4.97 5.86 -6.08
N GLY A 158 -5.45 4.69 -6.51
CA GLY A 158 -6.09 4.50 -7.81
C GLY A 158 -7.58 4.83 -7.84
N ALA A 159 -8.22 4.62 -9.00
CA ALA A 159 -9.64 4.95 -9.21
C ALA A 159 -10.63 4.26 -8.27
N LEU A 160 -10.32 3.01 -7.88
CA LEU A 160 -11.11 2.23 -6.93
C LEU A 160 -10.67 2.46 -5.47
N ALA A 161 -9.48 3.02 -5.28
CA ALA A 161 -8.90 3.35 -3.99
C ALA A 161 -9.49 4.67 -3.50
N ARG A 162 -10.32 4.61 -2.46
CA ARG A 162 -11.00 5.82 -1.97
C ARG A 162 -10.31 6.51 -0.81
N ARG A 163 -9.26 5.92 -0.21
CA ARG A 163 -8.56 6.46 0.97
C ARG A 163 -7.13 5.95 1.08
N ILE A 164 -6.20 6.87 1.28
CA ILE A 164 -4.89 6.60 1.87
C ILE A 164 -5.00 6.73 3.39
N LYS A 165 -4.36 5.82 4.10
CA LYS A 165 -4.09 5.94 5.54
C LYS A 165 -2.58 6.08 5.71
N TRP A 166 -2.19 7.07 6.50
CA TRP A 166 -0.83 7.29 6.92
C TRP A 166 -0.80 7.33 8.45
N TYR A 167 0.33 6.90 9.02
CA TYR A 167 0.54 6.80 10.46
C TYR A 167 1.74 7.61 10.92
N VAL A 168 2.39 8.30 9.99
CA VAL A 168 3.61 9.07 10.21
C VAL A 168 3.34 10.58 10.07
N LYS A 169 4.17 11.37 10.73
CA LYS A 169 4.26 12.83 10.62
C LYS A 169 5.73 13.26 10.63
N GLU A 170 5.97 14.53 10.30
CA GLU A 170 7.32 15.12 10.38
C GLU A 170 7.92 14.96 11.78
N GLY A 171 9.20 14.63 11.83
CA GLY A 171 9.94 14.40 13.07
C GLY A 171 9.85 12.98 13.62
N ASP A 172 8.91 12.14 13.15
CA ASP A 172 8.84 10.74 13.58
C ASP A 172 10.11 9.98 13.18
N LYS A 173 10.54 9.04 14.02
CA LYS A 173 11.66 8.13 13.75
C LYS A 173 11.12 6.73 13.60
N LEU A 174 11.39 6.10 12.46
CA LEU A 174 10.95 4.75 12.17
C LEU A 174 12.11 3.88 11.69
N ASP A 175 12.05 2.62 12.06
CA ASP A 175 12.92 1.57 11.57
C ASP A 175 12.48 1.12 10.17
N GLN A 176 13.46 0.64 9.40
CA GLN A 176 13.22 -0.01 8.11
C GLN A 176 12.24 -1.18 8.28
N GLY A 177 11.25 -1.27 7.40
CA GLY A 177 10.21 -2.30 7.43
C GLY A 177 9.03 -2.01 8.36
N GLN A 178 9.09 -0.97 9.20
CA GLN A 178 7.94 -0.56 10.00
C GLN A 178 6.79 -0.07 9.13
N GLU A 179 5.57 -0.30 9.58
CA GLU A 179 4.36 0.16 8.90
C GLU A 179 4.24 1.69 9.00
N PHE A 180 4.14 2.36 7.86
CA PHE A 180 3.92 3.82 7.82
C PHE A 180 2.53 4.19 7.27
N GLY A 181 1.84 3.25 6.62
CA GLY A 181 0.55 3.53 6.01
C GLY A 181 -0.15 2.29 5.46
N PHE A 182 -1.33 2.53 4.90
CA PHE A 182 -2.17 1.54 4.24
C PHE A 182 -2.94 2.22 3.10
N ILE A 183 -3.01 1.62 1.92
CA ILE A 183 -3.81 2.14 0.79
C ILE A 183 -4.94 1.18 0.47
N LYS A 184 -6.18 1.65 0.35
CA LYS A 184 -7.32 0.77 0.04
C LYS A 184 -7.43 0.52 -1.46
N PHE A 185 -7.69 -0.71 -1.92
CA PHE A 185 -8.10 -1.14 -3.26
C PHE A 185 -7.35 -0.57 -4.49
N GLY A 186 -6.24 -1.21 -4.88
CA GLY A 186 -5.59 -0.97 -6.17
C GLY A 186 -4.81 0.35 -6.17
N SER A 187 -3.50 0.24 -5.98
CA SER A 187 -2.69 1.41 -5.66
C SER A 187 -1.28 1.30 -6.20
N ARG A 188 -0.55 2.41 -6.13
CA ARG A 188 0.84 2.49 -6.54
C ARG A 188 1.64 3.14 -5.42
N VAL A 189 2.89 2.71 -5.27
CA VAL A 189 3.87 3.42 -4.44
C VAL A 189 5.04 3.82 -5.32
N ASP A 190 5.31 5.12 -5.37
CA ASP A 190 6.47 5.69 -6.05
C ASP A 190 7.58 5.91 -5.05
N ILE A 191 8.82 5.56 -5.40
CA ILE A 191 10.03 5.78 -4.62
C ILE A 191 10.99 6.60 -5.47
N TYR A 192 11.51 7.69 -4.92
CA TYR A 192 12.49 8.56 -5.55
C TYR A 192 13.80 8.54 -4.77
N LEU A 193 14.87 8.25 -5.48
CA LEU A 193 16.20 7.99 -4.94
C LEU A 193 17.26 8.90 -5.60
N PRO A 194 18.43 9.07 -4.97
CA PRO A 194 19.61 9.61 -5.63
C PRO A 194 19.94 8.88 -6.95
N LEU A 195 20.62 9.56 -7.88
CA LEU A 195 20.90 9.02 -9.22
C LEU A 195 21.98 7.92 -9.22
N ASP A 196 22.89 7.98 -8.27
CA ASP A 196 24.03 7.08 -8.08
C ASP A 196 23.65 5.74 -7.43
N VAL A 197 22.41 5.58 -6.94
CA VAL A 197 21.96 4.31 -6.36
C VAL A 197 22.02 3.17 -7.38
N LYS A 198 22.41 1.99 -6.90
CA LYS A 198 22.36 0.73 -7.66
C LYS A 198 20.96 0.14 -7.54
N VAL A 199 20.28 -0.06 -8.66
CA VAL A 199 18.95 -0.70 -8.70
C VAL A 199 19.12 -2.21 -8.73
N ASN A 200 18.37 -2.92 -7.90
CA ASN A 200 18.47 -4.38 -7.71
C ASN A 200 17.26 -5.17 -8.26
N VAL A 201 16.34 -4.49 -8.94
CA VAL A 201 15.12 -5.08 -9.51
C VAL A 201 14.94 -4.66 -10.95
N ASN A 202 14.18 -5.44 -11.71
CA ASN A 202 13.79 -5.16 -13.09
C ASN A 202 12.30 -4.83 -13.18
N ILE A 203 11.91 -4.20 -14.29
CA ILE A 203 10.49 -4.07 -14.64
C ILE A 203 9.87 -5.47 -14.67
N ASN A 204 8.67 -5.58 -14.10
CA ASN A 204 7.90 -6.79 -13.90
C ASN A 204 8.28 -7.70 -12.72
N ASP A 205 9.33 -7.39 -11.97
CA ASP A 205 9.66 -8.18 -10.78
C ASP A 205 8.56 -8.06 -9.72
N VAL A 206 8.27 -9.19 -9.06
CA VAL A 206 7.33 -9.24 -7.95
C VAL A 206 8.07 -8.83 -6.67
N THR A 207 7.49 -7.90 -5.92
CA THR A 207 8.05 -7.41 -4.67
C THR A 207 7.21 -7.85 -3.48
N THR A 208 7.89 -8.13 -2.37
CA THR A 208 7.28 -8.31 -1.06
C THR A 208 7.63 -7.10 -0.19
N GLY A 209 6.59 -6.41 0.28
CA GLY A 209 6.73 -5.19 1.07
C GLY A 209 7.42 -5.46 2.40
N GLY A 210 8.48 -4.71 2.68
CA GLY A 210 9.30 -4.89 3.86
C GLY A 210 10.41 -5.95 3.73
N GLU A 211 10.59 -6.59 2.56
CA GLU A 211 11.54 -7.71 2.42
C GLU A 211 12.40 -7.58 1.15
N THR A 212 11.80 -7.33 -0.01
CA THR A 212 12.55 -7.24 -1.27
C THR A 212 13.45 -6.02 -1.29
N VAL A 213 14.76 -6.18 -1.51
CA VAL A 213 15.70 -5.08 -1.72
C VAL A 213 15.55 -4.56 -3.15
N ILE A 214 15.12 -3.30 -3.31
CA ILE A 214 14.89 -2.68 -4.63
C ILE A 214 16.07 -1.83 -5.10
N ALA A 215 16.87 -1.31 -4.17
CA ALA A 215 18.07 -0.55 -4.49
C ALA A 215 19.08 -0.56 -3.32
N GLU A 216 20.32 -0.20 -3.62
CA GLU A 216 21.40 0.03 -2.67
C GLU A 216 21.89 1.48 -2.77
N LEU A 217 21.99 2.14 -1.62
CA LEU A 217 22.66 3.42 -1.45
C LEU A 217 24.18 3.20 -1.50
N VAL A 218 24.89 4.12 -2.15
CA VAL A 218 26.35 4.12 -2.27
C VAL A 218 27.00 4.62 -0.98
#